data_AF-A0A4Z2IRX5-F1
#
_entry.id   AF-A0A4Z2IRX5-F1
#
_cell.length_a   1.000
_cell.length_b   1.000
_cell.length_c   1.000
_cell.angle_alpha   90.00
_cell.angle_beta   90.00
_cell.angle_gamma   90.00
#
_symmetry.space_group_name_H-M   'P 1'
#
loop_
_entity.id
_entity.type
_entity.pdbx_description
1 polymer ?
#
loop_
_entity_poly.entity_id
_entity_poly.type
_entity_poly.pdbx_seq_one_letter_code
_entity_poly.pdbx_strand_id
1 'polypeptide(L)'
;MTAEWVSLANAKQRKGRAGRVCPGKCYHLYNGLRASLLDAYQLPEIMRTPLEELCLQIKILNLGSIAEFLEKSLDPPTTTAINLAIKNLVDLNALDRSENLTALGFHLARLPVQPHIGKLILFGALLGSLDPVLTIAASLSFKDPFFIPLGKEKMADMRRRTLSRNSKSDHLTIVNAFQGWEEAKHRGARYEREYCWDNFLSANTLQMLHNMKGQFAEHLMHTGFVSSRDPKDPTSNVNSDNEKLIKAVIVAGLYPKVATVRPSGSKKRPG
;
A
#
# COMPACT_ATOMS: atom_id res chain seq x y z
N MET A 1 5.20 5.95 -3.90
CA MET A 1 6.28 6.96 -4.10
C MET A 1 6.13 7.54 -5.49
N THR A 2 6.16 8.87 -5.61
CA THR A 2 6.16 9.59 -6.89
C THR A 2 7.58 9.61 -7.49
N ALA A 3 7.68 9.81 -8.80
CA ALA A 3 8.99 9.98 -9.43
C ALA A 3 9.48 11.41 -9.17
N GLU A 4 10.56 11.52 -8.41
CA GLU A 4 11.19 12.80 -8.07
C GLU A 4 12.47 13.03 -8.91
N TRP A 5 12.88 14.30 -9.02
CA TRP A 5 14.19 14.62 -9.58
C TRP A 5 15.32 14.07 -8.71
N VAL A 6 16.44 13.74 -9.34
CA VAL A 6 17.62 13.22 -8.64
C VAL A 6 18.42 14.36 -7.99
N SER A 7 19.14 14.07 -6.90
CA SER A 7 20.12 15.03 -6.37
C SER A 7 21.39 15.08 -7.23
N LEU A 8 22.19 16.14 -7.05
CA LEU A 8 23.54 16.25 -7.64
C LEU A 8 24.43 15.08 -7.22
N ALA A 9 24.34 14.65 -5.95
CA ALA A 9 25.05 13.47 -5.46
C ALA A 9 24.66 12.20 -6.23
N ASN A 10 23.37 11.97 -6.47
CA ASN A 10 22.92 10.81 -7.25
C ASN A 10 23.37 10.91 -8.72
N ALA A 11 23.29 12.09 -9.34
CA ALA A 11 23.75 12.31 -10.71
C ALA A 11 25.26 12.02 -10.85
N LYS A 12 26.07 12.48 -9.88
CA LYS A 12 27.50 12.19 -9.80
C LYS A 12 27.79 10.70 -9.63
N GLN A 13 27.03 10.01 -8.77
CA GLN A 13 27.14 8.56 -8.57
C GLN A 13 26.82 7.79 -9.87
N ARG A 14 25.77 8.19 -10.59
CA ARG A 14 25.40 7.58 -11.89
C ARG A 14 26.49 7.81 -12.95
N LYS A 15 27.04 9.02 -13.05
CA LYS A 15 28.18 9.34 -13.92
C LYS A 15 29.37 8.42 -13.64
N GLY A 16 29.69 8.18 -12.37
CA GLY A 16 30.79 7.30 -11.96
C GLY A 16 30.63 5.84 -12.41
N ARG A 17 29.39 5.36 -12.63
CA ARG A 17 29.16 3.98 -13.10
C ARG A 17 29.64 3.73 -14.53
N ALA A 18 29.70 4.77 -15.35
CA ALA A 18 30.15 4.66 -16.74
C ALA A 18 31.69 4.55 -16.88
N GLY A 19 32.45 4.88 -15.82
CA GLY A 19 33.92 4.93 -15.86
C GLY A 19 34.64 3.75 -15.23
N ARG A 20 33.97 2.61 -15.00
CA ARG A 20 34.55 1.48 -14.24
C ARG A 20 35.62 0.69 -14.99
N VAL A 21 35.54 0.64 -16.32
CA VAL A 21 36.40 -0.21 -17.17
C VAL A 21 37.24 0.63 -18.12
N CYS A 22 36.64 1.68 -18.70
CA CYS A 22 37.30 2.61 -19.61
C CYS A 22 36.59 3.98 -19.52
N PRO A 23 37.12 5.04 -20.17
CA PRO A 23 36.41 6.31 -20.27
C PRO A 23 35.02 6.14 -20.89
N GLY A 24 33.98 6.39 -20.09
CA GLY A 24 32.58 6.25 -20.51
C GLY A 24 31.84 7.57 -20.66
N LYS A 25 30.63 7.51 -21.22
CA LYS A 25 29.71 8.65 -21.37
C LYS A 25 28.47 8.43 -20.51
N CYS A 26 28.01 9.48 -19.85
CA CYS A 26 26.76 9.48 -19.06
C CYS A 26 25.82 10.53 -19.64
N TYR A 27 24.64 10.10 -20.10
CA TYR A 27 23.63 10.99 -20.68
C TYR A 27 22.57 11.29 -19.62
N HIS A 28 22.37 12.57 -19.32
CA HIS A 28 21.39 13.04 -18.35
C HIS A 28 20.14 13.54 -19.07
N LEU A 29 18.97 12.98 -18.75
CA LEU A 29 17.69 13.35 -19.36
C LEU A 29 17.04 14.56 -18.65
N TYR A 30 17.82 15.62 -18.45
CA TYR A 30 17.36 16.91 -17.94
C TYR A 30 18.18 18.03 -18.56
N ASN A 31 17.56 19.21 -18.73
CA ASN A 31 18.23 20.38 -19.31
C ASN A 31 19.16 21.07 -18.30
N GLY A 32 19.97 22.03 -18.78
CA GLY A 32 20.93 22.76 -17.95
C GLY A 32 20.28 23.56 -16.82
N LEU A 33 19.10 24.16 -17.05
CA LEU A 33 18.34 24.87 -16.02
C LEU A 33 17.90 23.93 -14.90
N ARG A 34 17.39 22.74 -15.23
CA ARG A 34 17.04 21.75 -14.23
C ARG A 34 18.28 21.32 -13.46
N ALA A 35 19.41 21.12 -14.13
CA ALA A 35 20.67 20.73 -13.49
C ALA A 35 21.13 21.75 -12.42
N SER A 36 20.97 23.06 -12.67
CA SER A 36 21.33 24.10 -11.69
C SER A 36 20.36 24.22 -10.52
N LEU A 37 19.17 23.63 -10.63
CA LEU A 37 18.12 23.65 -9.60
C LEU A 37 18.01 22.32 -8.84
N LEU A 38 18.91 21.35 -9.07
CA LEU A 38 18.90 20.10 -8.32
C LEU A 38 19.46 20.30 -6.92
N ASP A 39 18.82 19.69 -5.94
CA ASP A 39 19.34 19.64 -4.58
C ASP A 39 20.70 18.93 -4.53
N ALA A 40 21.58 19.37 -3.63
CA ALA A 40 22.89 18.75 -3.47
C ALA A 40 22.77 17.27 -3.07
N TYR A 41 21.87 16.98 -2.13
CA TYR A 41 21.61 15.65 -1.57
C TYR A 41 20.11 15.42 -1.45
N GLN A 42 19.69 14.16 -1.47
CA GLN A 42 18.31 13.81 -1.13
C GLN A 42 18.11 13.93 0.38
N LEU A 43 16.93 14.40 0.78
CA LEU A 43 16.56 14.46 2.19
C LEU A 43 16.58 13.03 2.81
N PRO A 44 17.18 12.85 4.01
CA PRO A 44 17.21 11.56 4.70
C PRO A 44 15.82 10.96 4.85
N GLU A 45 15.73 9.63 4.74
CA GLU A 45 14.44 8.93 4.74
C GLU A 45 13.64 9.20 6.01
N ILE A 46 14.30 9.18 7.17
CA ILE A 46 13.72 9.46 8.50
C ILE A 46 12.98 10.82 8.56
N MET A 47 13.33 11.78 7.72
CA MET A 47 12.70 13.10 7.70
C MET A 47 11.52 13.21 6.73
N ARG A 48 11.30 12.21 5.86
CA ARG A 48 10.30 12.27 4.78
C ARG A 48 9.37 11.06 4.70
N THR A 49 9.57 10.04 5.53
CA THR A 49 8.70 8.87 5.59
C THR A 49 7.86 8.85 6.87
N PRO A 50 6.66 8.25 6.83
CA PRO A 50 5.90 7.95 8.04
C PRO A 50 6.70 7.05 8.99
N LEU A 51 6.63 7.32 10.30
CA LEU A 51 7.50 6.73 11.31
C LEU A 51 6.87 5.58 12.08
N GLU A 52 5.63 5.17 11.77
CA GLU A 52 4.88 4.19 12.56
C GLU A 52 5.59 2.84 12.66
N GLU A 53 6.17 2.35 11.56
CA GLU A 53 6.94 1.10 11.54
C GLU A 53 8.19 1.21 12.43
N LEU A 54 8.93 2.32 12.32
CA LEU A 54 10.12 2.58 13.14
C LEU A 54 9.76 2.68 14.63
N CYS A 55 8.66 3.34 14.96
CA CYS A 55 8.16 3.46 16.33
C CYS A 55 7.83 2.09 16.94
N LEU A 56 7.24 1.18 16.16
CA LEU A 56 7.01 -0.21 16.61
C LEU A 56 8.33 -0.98 16.82
N GLN A 57 9.33 -0.79 15.94
CA GLN A 57 10.64 -1.40 16.12
C GLN A 57 11.34 -0.94 17.40
N ILE A 58 11.26 0.36 17.71
CA ILE A 58 11.82 0.91 18.97
C ILE A 58 11.19 0.22 20.18
N LYS A 59 9.87 0.02 20.16
CA LYS A 59 9.14 -0.59 21.28
C LYS A 59 9.39 -2.10 21.40
N ILE A 60 9.39 -2.87 20.31
CA ILE A 60 9.65 -4.32 20.39
C ILE A 60 11.10 -4.62 20.82
N LEU A 61 12.05 -3.72 20.51
CA LEU A 61 13.45 -3.81 20.95
C LEU A 61 13.69 -3.25 22.36
N ASN A 62 12.66 -2.76 23.06
CA ASN A 62 12.74 -2.16 24.40
C ASN A 62 13.76 -1.00 24.51
N LEU A 63 13.80 -0.12 23.50
CA LEU A 63 14.76 1.00 23.45
C LEU A 63 14.30 2.26 24.23
N GLY A 64 13.20 2.17 24.97
CA GLY A 64 12.68 3.24 25.83
C GLY A 64 11.60 4.12 25.17
N SER A 65 11.65 5.42 25.45
CA SER A 65 10.73 6.41 24.86
C SER A 65 11.02 6.60 23.37
N ILE A 66 9.98 6.63 22.54
CA ILE A 66 10.11 6.82 21.08
C ILE A 66 10.76 8.17 20.78
N ALA A 67 10.27 9.23 21.42
CA ALA A 67 10.76 10.59 21.18
C ALA A 67 12.24 10.72 21.58
N GLU A 68 12.59 10.31 22.80
CA GLU A 68 13.97 10.40 23.31
C GLU A 68 14.96 9.57 22.50
N PHE A 69 14.52 8.43 21.95
CA PHE A 69 15.36 7.61 21.09
C PHE A 69 15.58 8.28 19.73
N LEU A 70 14.53 8.79 19.10
CA LEU A 70 14.62 9.43 17.78
C LEU A 70 15.39 10.76 17.81
N GLU A 71 15.36 11.49 18.93
CA GLU A 71 16.17 12.70 19.13
C GLU A 71 17.67 12.43 19.11
N LYS A 72 18.10 11.20 19.40
CA LYS A 72 19.52 10.80 19.37
C LYS A 72 20.01 10.38 17.98
N SER A 73 19.13 10.38 16.97
CA SER A 73 19.51 10.06 15.59
C SER A 73 20.38 11.16 14.96
N LEU A 74 21.11 10.83 13.90
CA LEU A 74 22.00 11.77 13.21
C LEU A 74 21.25 13.00 12.67
N ASP A 75 20.08 12.74 12.08
CA ASP A 75 19.16 13.75 11.56
C ASP A 75 17.78 13.53 12.20
N PRO A 76 17.50 14.12 13.38
CA PRO A 76 16.27 13.90 14.10
C PRO A 76 15.02 14.28 13.29
N PRO A 77 13.96 13.44 13.27
CA PRO A 77 12.70 13.81 12.66
C PRO A 77 12.02 14.91 13.48
N THR A 78 11.13 15.66 12.82
CA THR A 78 10.36 16.72 13.51
C THR A 78 9.47 16.13 14.61
N THR A 79 9.33 16.84 15.74
CA THR A 79 8.45 16.44 16.84
C THR A 79 7.01 16.22 16.39
N THR A 80 6.54 17.01 15.41
CA THR A 80 5.21 16.82 14.80
C THR A 80 5.07 15.47 14.11
N ALA A 81 6.10 15.01 13.39
CA ALA A 81 6.09 13.70 12.72
C ALA A 81 6.10 12.55 13.75
N ILE A 82 6.89 12.67 14.81
CA ILE A 82 6.93 11.70 15.92
C ILE A 82 5.56 11.59 16.59
N ASN A 83 4.98 12.72 17.00
CA ASN A 83 3.69 12.77 17.67
C ASN A 83 2.56 12.24 16.79
N LEU A 84 2.61 12.52 15.47
CA LEU A 84 1.64 11.99 14.52
C LEU A 84 1.75 10.46 14.41
N ALA A 85 2.97 9.91 14.35
CA ALA A 85 3.18 8.47 14.29
C ALA A 85 2.71 7.75 15.55
N ILE A 86 3.03 8.29 16.74
CA ILE A 86 2.54 7.75 18.02
C ILE A 86 1.01 7.78 18.06
N LYS A 87 0.40 8.92 17.70
CA LYS A 87 -1.06 9.05 17.64
C LYS A 87 -1.69 8.02 16.69
N ASN A 88 -1.15 7.85 15.50
CA ASN A 88 -1.64 6.87 14.53
C ASN A 88 -1.55 5.43 15.08
N LEU A 89 -0.46 5.10 15.80
CA LEU A 89 -0.31 3.79 16.42
C LEU A 89 -1.28 3.56 17.58
N VAL A 90 -1.58 4.59 18.38
CA VAL A 90 -2.61 4.53 19.42
C VAL A 90 -4.00 4.37 18.79
N ASP A 91 -4.32 5.13 17.74
CA ASP A 91 -5.60 5.01 17.01
C ASP A 91 -5.76 3.63 16.35
N LEU A 92 -4.65 2.99 15.97
CA LEU A 92 -4.62 1.61 15.47
C LEU A 92 -4.69 0.55 16.58
N ASN A 93 -4.66 0.92 17.86
CA ASN A 93 -4.51 0.05 19.03
C ASN A 93 -3.22 -0.79 19.00
N ALA A 94 -2.17 -0.31 18.32
CA ALA A 94 -0.85 -0.93 18.33
C ALA A 94 -0.05 -0.50 19.58
N LEU A 95 -0.29 0.71 20.06
CA LEU A 95 0.19 1.22 21.35
C LEU A 95 -0.99 1.53 22.28
N ASP A 96 -0.77 1.41 23.59
CA ASP A 96 -1.70 1.96 24.58
C ASP A 96 -1.46 3.49 24.77
N ARG A 97 -2.27 4.12 25.62
CA ARG A 97 -2.16 5.57 25.90
C ARG A 97 -0.87 5.97 26.61
N SER A 98 -0.16 5.01 27.19
CA SER A 98 1.13 5.18 27.85
C SER A 98 2.29 4.80 26.93
N GLU A 99 2.03 4.66 25.63
CA GLU A 99 2.98 4.24 24.60
C GLU A 99 3.59 2.85 24.80
N ASN A 100 2.92 1.95 25.53
CA ASN A 100 3.35 0.57 25.63
C ASN A 100 2.80 -0.26 24.48
N LEU A 101 3.56 -1.27 24.06
CA LEU A 101 3.17 -2.18 23.00
C LEU A 101 1.98 -3.03 23.43
N THR A 102 0.91 -3.03 22.65
CA THR A 102 -0.22 -3.95 22.87
C THR A 102 0.09 -5.32 22.26
N ALA A 103 -0.73 -6.33 22.57
CA ALA A 103 -0.62 -7.64 21.89
C ALA A 103 -0.76 -7.52 20.36
N LEU A 104 -1.67 -6.66 19.88
CA LEU A 104 -1.78 -6.35 18.45
C LEU A 104 -0.50 -5.68 17.94
N GLY A 105 0.01 -4.67 18.65
CA GLY A 105 1.24 -3.97 18.29
C GLY A 105 2.44 -4.92 18.19
N PHE A 106 2.54 -5.90 19.08
CA PHE A 106 3.58 -6.92 19.04
C PHE A 106 3.55 -7.75 17.76
N HIS A 107 2.37 -8.17 17.31
CA HIS A 107 2.24 -8.87 16.03
C HIS A 107 2.52 -7.96 14.83
N LEU A 108 2.08 -6.70 14.88
CA LEU A 108 2.34 -5.71 13.82
C LEU A 108 3.84 -5.43 13.67
N ALA A 109 4.57 -5.31 14.77
CA ALA A 109 6.02 -5.06 14.77
C ALA A 109 6.84 -6.21 14.15
N ARG A 110 6.25 -7.41 14.01
CA ARG A 110 6.90 -8.58 13.39
C ARG A 110 6.61 -8.72 11.90
N LEU A 111 5.75 -7.87 11.34
CA LEU A 111 5.44 -7.86 9.92
C LEU A 111 6.23 -6.73 9.23
N PRO A 112 6.94 -7.00 8.14
CA PRO A 112 7.73 -5.98 7.42
C PRO A 112 6.84 -5.15 6.49
N VAL A 113 5.78 -4.58 7.04
CA VAL A 113 4.79 -3.76 6.33
C VAL A 113 4.31 -2.61 7.21
N GLN A 114 3.72 -1.59 6.60
CA GLN A 114 3.11 -0.50 7.36
C GLN A 114 2.04 -1.02 8.32
N PRO A 115 1.95 -0.52 9.57
CA PRO A 115 1.10 -1.13 10.61
C PRO A 115 -0.39 -1.25 10.25
N HIS A 116 -0.92 -0.32 9.47
CA HIS A 116 -2.31 -0.36 9.01
C HIS A 116 -2.55 -1.49 7.98
N ILE A 117 -1.58 -1.77 7.11
CA ILE A 117 -1.59 -2.91 6.19
C ILE A 117 -1.41 -4.21 6.98
N GLY A 118 -0.49 -4.23 7.95
CA GLY A 118 -0.30 -5.36 8.86
C GLY A 118 -1.59 -5.74 9.57
N LYS A 119 -2.31 -4.74 10.10
CA LYS A 119 -3.59 -4.95 10.77
C LYS A 119 -4.64 -5.50 9.80
N LEU A 120 -4.72 -4.94 8.60
CA LEU A 120 -5.62 -5.41 7.55
C LEU A 120 -5.40 -6.91 7.23
N ILE A 121 -4.16 -7.32 6.96
CA ILE A 121 -3.85 -8.71 6.58
C ILE A 121 -3.99 -9.69 7.76
N LEU A 122 -3.68 -9.26 8.99
CA LEU A 122 -3.91 -10.06 10.20
C LEU A 122 -5.40 -10.35 10.40
N PHE A 123 -6.25 -9.33 10.29
CA PHE A 123 -7.71 -9.52 10.40
C PHE A 123 -8.28 -10.34 9.23
N GLY A 124 -7.69 -10.25 8.02
CA GLY A 124 -8.03 -11.12 6.90
C GLY A 124 -7.80 -12.60 7.20
N ALA A 125 -6.65 -12.92 7.81
CA ALA A 125 -6.34 -14.27 8.26
C ALA A 125 -7.28 -14.74 9.38
N LEU A 126 -7.44 -13.94 10.44
CA LEU A 126 -8.26 -14.28 11.61
C LEU A 126 -9.75 -14.50 11.28
N LEU A 127 -10.26 -13.78 10.27
CA LEU A 127 -11.67 -13.85 9.87
C LEU A 127 -11.89 -14.76 8.65
N GLY A 128 -10.86 -15.44 8.15
CA GLY A 128 -10.99 -16.38 7.03
C GLY A 128 -11.40 -15.72 5.71
N SER A 129 -10.94 -14.50 5.45
CA SER A 129 -11.17 -13.77 4.18
C SER A 129 -9.86 -13.36 3.50
N LEU A 130 -8.87 -14.26 3.50
CA LEU A 130 -7.48 -13.95 3.18
C LEU A 130 -7.28 -13.42 1.75
N ASP A 131 -7.72 -14.15 0.72
CA ASP A 131 -7.47 -13.83 -0.70
C ASP A 131 -7.93 -12.41 -1.12
N PRO A 132 -9.20 -12.00 -0.85
CA PRO A 132 -9.64 -10.64 -1.19
C PRO A 132 -8.92 -9.58 -0.35
N VAL A 133 -8.65 -9.85 0.93
CA VAL A 133 -7.98 -8.91 1.82
C VAL A 133 -6.53 -8.68 1.40
N LEU A 134 -5.79 -9.73 1.03
CA LEU A 134 -4.43 -9.60 0.51
C LEU A 134 -4.39 -8.85 -0.82
N THR A 135 -5.41 -9.01 -1.67
CA THR A 135 -5.56 -8.23 -2.91
C THR A 135 -5.71 -6.74 -2.61
N ILE A 136 -6.55 -6.39 -1.63
CA ILE A 136 -6.75 -5.00 -1.19
C ILE A 136 -5.47 -4.45 -0.59
N ALA A 137 -4.82 -5.20 0.30
CA ALA A 137 -3.56 -4.82 0.94
C ALA A 137 -2.48 -4.52 -0.11
N ALA A 138 -2.31 -5.40 -1.10
CA ALA A 138 -1.33 -5.22 -2.16
C ALA A 138 -1.60 -3.94 -2.97
N SER A 139 -2.86 -3.68 -3.30
CA SER A 139 -3.24 -2.48 -4.04
C SER A 139 -3.00 -1.19 -3.24
N LEU A 140 -3.22 -1.22 -1.91
CA LEU A 140 -2.97 -0.07 -1.04
C LEU A 140 -1.47 0.18 -0.85
N SER A 141 -0.66 -0.88 -0.79
CA SER A 141 0.79 -0.79 -0.63
C SER A 141 1.53 -0.36 -1.91
N PHE A 142 1.01 -0.72 -3.10
CA PHE A 142 1.64 -0.38 -4.37
C PHE A 142 0.86 0.66 -5.15
N LYS A 143 -0.16 0.24 -5.90
CA LYS A 143 -1.11 1.10 -6.61
C LYS A 143 -2.28 0.27 -7.16
N ASP A 144 -3.34 0.97 -7.48
CA ASP A 144 -4.51 0.48 -8.22
C ASP A 144 -4.15 0.06 -9.67
N PRO A 145 -4.71 -1.05 -10.20
CA PRO A 145 -4.38 -1.56 -11.53
C PRO A 145 -5.07 -0.83 -12.68
N PHE A 146 -6.04 0.04 -12.44
CA PHE A 146 -6.75 0.73 -13.52
C PHE A 146 -5.91 1.86 -14.11
N PHE A 147 -6.09 2.11 -15.40
CA PHE A 147 -5.59 3.29 -16.08
C PHE A 147 -6.70 3.93 -16.92
N ILE A 148 -6.58 5.22 -17.20
CA ILE A 148 -7.57 5.94 -17.99
C ILE A 148 -6.87 6.50 -19.22
N PRO A 149 -7.09 5.91 -20.41
CA PRO A 149 -6.59 6.48 -21.66
C PRO A 149 -7.27 7.81 -21.97
N LEU A 150 -6.50 8.76 -22.52
CA LEU A 150 -7.03 10.03 -23.02
C LEU A 150 -8.16 9.79 -24.02
N GLY A 151 -9.31 10.44 -23.81
CA GLY A 151 -10.49 10.33 -24.65
C GLY A 151 -11.36 9.08 -24.40
N LYS A 152 -11.01 8.23 -23.42
CA LYS A 152 -11.79 7.04 -23.02
C LYS A 152 -12.29 7.08 -21.58
N GLU A 153 -12.30 8.26 -20.95
CA GLU A 153 -12.65 8.48 -19.55
C GLU A 153 -14.03 7.91 -19.21
N LYS A 154 -15.06 8.24 -20.01
CA LYS A 154 -16.44 7.74 -19.80
C LYS A 154 -16.54 6.21 -19.90
N MET A 155 -15.77 5.60 -20.80
CA MET A 155 -15.78 4.14 -20.98
C MET A 155 -15.07 3.45 -19.81
N ALA A 156 -13.93 3.99 -19.37
CA ALA A 156 -13.20 3.48 -18.21
C ALA A 156 -14.05 3.54 -16.94
N ASP A 157 -14.73 4.67 -16.70
CA ASP A 157 -15.66 4.82 -15.57
C ASP A 157 -16.81 3.82 -15.63
N MET A 158 -17.39 3.59 -16.81
CA MET A 158 -18.47 2.61 -16.99
C MET A 158 -17.98 1.20 -16.67
N ARG A 159 -16.81 0.80 -17.17
CA ARG A 159 -16.22 -0.52 -16.89
C ARG A 159 -15.90 -0.71 -15.41
N ARG A 160 -15.33 0.31 -14.76
CA ARG A 160 -15.09 0.30 -13.31
C ARG A 160 -16.39 0.17 -12.51
N ARG A 161 -17.46 0.86 -12.91
CA ARG A 161 -18.80 0.70 -12.30
C ARG A 161 -19.35 -0.71 -12.48
N THR A 162 -19.21 -1.32 -13.65
CA THR A 162 -19.61 -2.72 -13.87
C THR A 162 -18.85 -3.67 -12.94
N LEU A 163 -17.53 -3.50 -12.82
CA LEU A 163 -16.69 -4.29 -11.91
C LEU A 163 -17.02 -4.06 -10.43
N SER A 164 -17.60 -2.91 -10.08
CA SER A 164 -18.00 -2.63 -8.68
C SER A 164 -19.13 -3.52 -8.18
N ARG A 165 -19.93 -4.12 -9.07
CA ARG A 165 -21.10 -4.96 -8.74
C ARG A 165 -22.05 -4.31 -7.71
N ASN A 166 -22.19 -2.98 -7.75
CA ASN A 166 -22.96 -2.18 -6.79
C ASN A 166 -22.52 -2.30 -5.32
N SER A 167 -21.32 -2.79 -5.05
CA SER A 167 -20.75 -2.91 -3.69
C SER A 167 -20.51 -1.57 -3.00
N LYS A 168 -20.50 -0.46 -3.75
CA LYS A 168 -20.14 0.89 -3.27
C LYS A 168 -18.76 0.92 -2.59
N SER A 169 -17.81 0.14 -3.11
CA SER A 169 -16.45 0.02 -2.58
C SER A 169 -15.43 -0.09 -3.72
N ASP A 170 -14.51 0.87 -3.79
CA ASP A 170 -13.38 0.80 -4.72
C ASP A 170 -12.46 -0.40 -4.42
N HIS A 171 -12.23 -0.70 -3.14
CA HIS A 171 -11.44 -1.87 -2.72
C HIS A 171 -12.02 -3.18 -3.26
N LEU A 172 -13.36 -3.35 -3.19
CA LEU A 172 -14.01 -4.55 -3.74
C LEU A 172 -14.05 -4.54 -5.27
N THR A 173 -14.07 -3.36 -5.89
CA THR A 173 -13.94 -3.23 -7.34
C THR A 173 -12.59 -3.78 -7.82
N ILE A 174 -11.52 -3.53 -7.06
CA ILE A 174 -10.17 -4.07 -7.33
C ILE A 174 -10.15 -5.59 -7.13
N VAL A 175 -10.78 -6.11 -6.07
CA VAL A 175 -10.93 -7.57 -5.85
C VAL A 175 -11.61 -8.23 -7.05
N ASN A 176 -12.76 -7.70 -7.48
CA ASN A 176 -13.51 -8.23 -8.62
C ASN A 176 -12.68 -8.17 -9.92
N ALA A 177 -11.97 -7.05 -10.13
CA ALA A 177 -11.10 -6.89 -11.30
C ALA A 177 -9.97 -7.92 -11.30
N PHE A 178 -9.34 -8.14 -10.15
CA PHE A 178 -8.24 -9.09 -9.97
C PHE A 178 -8.70 -10.54 -10.16
N GLN A 179 -9.83 -10.94 -9.57
CA GLN A 179 -10.40 -12.28 -9.74
C GLN A 179 -10.71 -12.57 -11.22
N GLY A 180 -11.36 -11.64 -11.92
CA GLY A 180 -11.63 -11.81 -13.35
C GLY A 180 -10.36 -11.86 -14.20
N TRP A 181 -9.29 -11.16 -13.79
CA TRP A 181 -7.99 -11.27 -14.45
C TRP A 181 -7.34 -12.64 -14.22
N GLU A 182 -7.39 -13.19 -13.00
CA GLU A 182 -6.87 -14.54 -12.72
C GLU A 182 -7.62 -15.60 -13.54
N GLU A 183 -8.94 -15.51 -13.62
CA GLU A 183 -9.75 -16.40 -14.46
C GLU A 183 -9.37 -16.27 -15.95
N ALA A 184 -9.23 -15.05 -16.46
CA ALA A 184 -8.82 -14.81 -17.84
C ALA A 184 -7.40 -15.34 -18.12
N LYS A 185 -6.48 -15.14 -17.18
CA LYS A 185 -5.11 -15.65 -17.25
C LYS A 185 -5.06 -17.17 -17.29
N HIS A 186 -5.88 -17.84 -16.49
CA HIS A 186 -5.98 -19.30 -16.50
C HIS A 186 -6.49 -19.84 -17.85
N ARG A 187 -7.34 -19.09 -18.56
CA ARG A 187 -7.80 -19.45 -19.92
C ARG A 187 -6.76 -19.21 -21.01
N GLY A 188 -5.70 -18.46 -20.72
CA GLY A 188 -4.55 -18.24 -21.60
C GLY A 188 -4.26 -16.77 -21.92
N ALA A 189 -3.06 -16.51 -22.44
CA ALA A 189 -2.51 -15.16 -22.64
C ALA A 189 -3.39 -14.24 -23.51
N ARG A 190 -4.11 -14.81 -24.49
CA ARG A 190 -5.05 -14.06 -25.33
C ARG A 190 -6.20 -13.48 -24.49
N TYR A 191 -6.84 -14.31 -23.67
CA TYR A 191 -7.95 -13.90 -22.80
C TYR A 191 -7.49 -12.91 -21.73
N GLU A 192 -6.30 -13.11 -21.17
CA GLU A 192 -5.69 -12.14 -20.25
C GLU A 192 -5.57 -10.74 -20.88
N ARG A 193 -5.03 -10.69 -22.11
CA ARG A 193 -4.84 -9.43 -22.83
C ARG A 193 -6.17 -8.76 -23.18
N GLU A 194 -7.15 -9.53 -23.65
CA GLU A 194 -8.50 -9.05 -23.95
C GLU A 194 -9.17 -8.50 -22.68
N TYR A 195 -9.13 -9.24 -21.56
CA TYR A 195 -9.70 -8.80 -20.29
C TYR A 195 -9.05 -7.51 -19.77
N CYS A 196 -7.73 -7.41 -19.84
CA CYS A 196 -7.02 -6.20 -19.42
C CYS A 196 -7.37 -4.99 -20.30
N TRP A 197 -7.48 -5.21 -21.62
CA TRP A 197 -7.84 -4.16 -22.56
C TRP A 197 -9.27 -3.65 -22.34
N ASP A 198 -10.24 -4.56 -22.23
CA ASP A 198 -11.66 -4.22 -22.12
C ASP A 198 -12.02 -3.51 -20.82
N ASN A 199 -11.23 -3.77 -19.76
CA ASN A 199 -11.44 -3.21 -18.43
C ASN A 199 -10.43 -2.11 -18.06
N PHE A 200 -9.55 -1.72 -18.99
CA PHE A 200 -8.51 -0.71 -18.75
C PHE A 200 -7.61 -1.02 -17.55
N LEU A 201 -7.09 -2.26 -17.51
CA LEU A 201 -6.22 -2.76 -16.45
C LEU A 201 -4.78 -2.93 -16.93
N SER A 202 -3.82 -2.62 -16.07
CA SER A 202 -2.41 -2.87 -16.30
C SER A 202 -2.03 -4.30 -15.87
N ALA A 203 -1.77 -5.18 -16.83
CA ALA A 203 -1.32 -6.55 -16.57
C ALA A 203 -0.04 -6.59 -15.70
N ASN A 204 0.92 -5.68 -15.94
CA ASN A 204 2.13 -5.55 -15.12
C ASN A 204 1.81 -5.20 -13.66
N THR A 205 0.82 -4.34 -13.44
CA THR A 205 0.40 -3.97 -12.09
C THR A 205 -0.29 -5.15 -11.41
N LEU A 206 -1.22 -5.82 -12.10
CA LEU A 206 -1.89 -7.02 -11.59
C LEU A 206 -0.90 -8.13 -11.22
N GLN A 207 0.11 -8.38 -12.06
CA GLN A 207 1.17 -9.34 -11.75
C GLN A 207 1.99 -8.93 -10.53
N MET A 208 2.27 -7.64 -10.34
CA MET A 208 2.94 -7.16 -9.13
C MET A 208 2.07 -7.38 -7.88
N LEU A 209 0.77 -7.08 -7.96
CA LEU A 209 -0.17 -7.33 -6.87
C LEU A 209 -0.23 -8.82 -6.50
N HIS A 210 -0.29 -9.71 -7.49
CA HIS A 210 -0.22 -11.16 -7.29
C HIS A 210 1.04 -11.57 -6.51
N ASN A 211 2.20 -11.03 -6.87
CA ASN A 211 3.46 -11.34 -6.18
C ASN A 211 3.46 -10.84 -4.73
N MET A 212 2.93 -9.63 -4.48
CA MET A 212 2.80 -9.07 -3.13
C MET A 212 1.85 -9.88 -2.25
N LYS A 213 0.74 -10.41 -2.80
CA LYS A 213 -0.15 -11.33 -2.07
C LYS A 213 0.61 -12.55 -1.56
N GLY A 214 1.46 -13.15 -2.39
CA GLY A 214 2.31 -14.28 -1.99
C GLY A 214 3.25 -13.91 -0.84
N GLN A 215 3.90 -12.74 -0.90
CA GLN A 215 4.78 -12.26 0.16
C GLN A 215 4.01 -12.03 1.48
N PHE A 216 2.82 -11.44 1.43
CA PHE A 216 2.00 -11.26 2.62
C PHE A 216 1.54 -12.58 3.25
N ALA A 217 1.14 -13.56 2.43
CA ALA A 217 0.80 -14.88 2.93
C ALA A 217 2.01 -15.57 3.59
N GLU A 218 3.20 -15.44 3.01
CA GLU A 218 4.44 -15.93 3.60
C GLU A 218 4.75 -15.26 4.96
N HIS A 219 4.60 -13.93 5.07
CA HIS A 219 4.76 -13.22 6.34
C HIS A 219 3.75 -13.69 7.41
N LEU A 220 2.50 -13.91 7.03
CA LEU A 220 1.46 -14.43 7.93
C LEU A 220 1.75 -15.88 8.36
N MET A 221 2.28 -16.70 7.46
CA MET A 221 2.65 -18.09 7.75
C MET A 221 3.81 -18.13 8.76
N HIS A 222 4.86 -17.32 8.55
CA HIS A 222 6.00 -17.24 9.48
C HIS A 222 5.63 -16.69 10.86
N THR A 223 4.58 -15.87 10.94
CA THR A 223 4.06 -15.36 12.22
C THR A 223 3.01 -16.27 12.86
N GLY A 224 2.63 -17.37 12.20
CA GLY A 224 1.73 -18.40 12.72
C GLY A 224 0.23 -18.09 12.57
N PHE A 225 -0.14 -17.12 11.74
CA PHE A 225 -1.55 -16.75 11.52
C PHE A 225 -2.25 -17.56 10.43
N VAL A 226 -1.49 -18.19 9.54
CA VAL A 226 -2.01 -19.09 8.49
C VAL A 226 -1.13 -20.32 8.40
N SER A 227 -1.71 -21.43 7.96
CA SER A 227 -1.05 -22.74 7.82
C SER A 227 -0.42 -22.97 6.44
N SER A 228 -0.74 -22.12 5.47
CA SER A 228 -0.31 -22.24 4.08
C SER A 228 0.23 -20.93 3.55
N ARG A 229 1.22 -21.01 2.66
CA ARG A 229 1.74 -19.86 1.90
C ARG A 229 0.85 -19.47 0.72
N ASP A 230 -0.17 -20.27 0.40
CA ASP A 230 -1.10 -20.00 -0.68
C ASP A 230 -2.19 -19.01 -0.21
N PRO A 231 -2.27 -17.79 -0.78
CA PRO A 231 -3.34 -16.85 -0.50
C PRO A 231 -4.76 -17.42 -0.72
N LYS A 232 -4.89 -18.43 -1.59
CA LYS A 232 -6.15 -19.07 -1.98
C LYS A 232 -6.43 -20.37 -1.20
N ASP A 233 -5.65 -20.67 -0.16
CA ASP A 233 -5.89 -21.84 0.68
C ASP A 233 -7.34 -21.86 1.22
N PRO A 234 -8.13 -22.94 1.01
CA PRO A 234 -9.54 -22.97 1.39
C PRO A 234 -9.79 -22.73 2.89
N THR A 235 -8.89 -23.19 3.76
CA THR A 235 -9.07 -23.05 5.22
C THR A 235 -8.98 -21.59 5.67
N SER A 236 -8.20 -20.78 4.94
CA SER A 236 -8.03 -19.34 5.19
C SER A 236 -9.04 -18.46 4.45
N ASN A 237 -9.97 -19.06 3.69
CA ASN A 237 -10.88 -18.35 2.77
C ASN A 237 -12.36 -18.72 2.93
N VAL A 238 -12.74 -19.33 4.06
CA VAL A 238 -14.14 -19.75 4.35
C VAL A 238 -15.17 -18.61 4.27
N ASN A 239 -14.74 -17.35 4.43
CA ASN A 239 -15.59 -16.16 4.38
C ASN A 239 -15.21 -15.18 3.26
N SER A 240 -14.42 -15.60 2.27
CA SER A 240 -13.94 -14.71 1.19
C SER A 240 -15.03 -14.20 0.25
N ASP A 241 -16.24 -14.76 0.30
CA ASP A 241 -17.42 -14.25 -0.43
C ASP A 241 -18.33 -13.35 0.43
N ASN A 242 -18.04 -13.19 1.73
CA ASN A 242 -18.86 -12.39 2.63
C ASN A 242 -18.47 -10.91 2.57
N GLU A 243 -19.17 -10.14 1.72
CA GLU A 243 -18.91 -8.71 1.49
C GLU A 243 -18.90 -7.87 2.78
N LYS A 244 -19.82 -8.16 3.72
CA LYS A 244 -19.92 -7.41 4.98
C LYS A 244 -18.68 -7.62 5.84
N LEU A 245 -18.18 -8.86 5.90
CA LEU A 245 -17.00 -9.20 6.66
C LEU A 245 -15.74 -8.55 6.06
N ILE A 246 -15.58 -8.61 4.73
CA ILE A 246 -14.46 -7.96 4.06
C ILE A 246 -14.48 -6.44 4.31
N LYS A 247 -15.66 -5.81 4.27
CA LYS A 247 -15.81 -4.40 4.64
C LYS A 247 -15.42 -4.12 6.09
N ALA A 248 -15.76 -5.00 7.02
CA ALA A 248 -15.33 -4.87 8.41
C ALA A 248 -13.79 -4.96 8.55
N VAL A 249 -13.14 -5.87 7.82
CA VAL A 249 -11.67 -5.97 7.75
C VAL A 249 -11.06 -4.71 7.18
N ILE A 250 -11.61 -4.16 6.08
CA ILE A 250 -11.16 -2.89 5.49
C ILE A 250 -11.24 -1.76 6.54
N VAL A 251 -12.34 -1.67 7.29
CA VAL A 251 -12.49 -0.67 8.36
C VAL A 251 -11.44 -0.87 9.45
N ALA A 252 -11.15 -2.11 9.86
CA ALA A 252 -10.14 -2.38 10.87
C ALA A 252 -8.74 -1.88 10.47
N GLY A 253 -8.39 -1.97 9.18
CA GLY A 253 -7.12 -1.48 8.63
C GLY A 253 -7.09 0.01 8.31
N LEU A 254 -8.21 0.62 7.90
CA LEU A 254 -8.23 2.01 7.43
C LEU A 254 -8.72 3.03 8.46
N TYR A 255 -9.34 2.59 9.57
CA TYR A 255 -9.66 3.48 10.69
C TYR A 255 -8.39 4.19 11.20
N PRO A 256 -8.42 5.50 11.52
CA PRO A 256 -9.59 6.37 11.64
C PRO A 256 -9.96 7.19 10.38
N LYS A 257 -9.55 6.78 9.18
CA LYS A 257 -9.82 7.51 7.92
C LYS A 257 -11.30 7.36 7.49
N VAL A 258 -12.19 8.03 8.20
CA VAL A 258 -13.65 7.93 8.04
C VAL A 258 -14.21 9.25 7.48
N ALA A 259 -15.20 9.15 6.59
CA ALA A 259 -15.96 10.28 6.07
C ALA A 259 -17.46 10.00 6.17
N THR A 260 -18.26 11.06 6.40
CA THR A 260 -19.73 10.97 6.44
C THR A 260 -20.32 11.54 5.16
N VAL A 261 -21.16 10.76 4.48
CA VAL A 261 -21.88 11.21 3.29
C VAL A 261 -22.95 12.22 3.70
N ARG A 262 -22.89 13.44 3.16
CA ARG A 262 -24.00 14.40 3.27
C ARG A 262 -25.04 14.05 2.19
N PRO A 263 -26.30 13.73 2.56
CA PRO A 263 -27.35 13.51 1.57
C PRO A 263 -27.50 14.75 0.69
N SER A 264 -27.65 14.56 -0.63
CA SER A 264 -27.96 15.68 -1.51
C SER A 264 -29.38 16.16 -1.19
N GLY A 265 -29.50 17.31 -0.51
CA GLY A 265 -30.78 17.99 -0.34
C GLY A 265 -31.43 18.22 -1.70
N SER A 266 -32.70 17.83 -1.83
CA SER A 266 -33.54 18.11 -2.99
C SER A 266 -33.49 19.61 -3.30
N LYS A 267 -32.78 20.01 -4.36
CA LYS A 267 -33.01 21.32 -4.98
C LYS A 267 -34.41 21.30 -5.58
N LYS A 268 -35.44 21.56 -4.77
CA LYS A 268 -36.70 22.09 -5.29
C LYS A 268 -36.35 23.45 -5.91
N ARG A 269 -36.33 23.52 -7.24
CA ARG A 269 -36.33 24.80 -7.94
C ARG A 269 -37.59 25.56 -7.49
N PRO A 270 -37.50 26.80 -7.00
CA PRO A 270 -38.69 27.62 -6.89
C PRO A 270 -39.22 27.84 -8.31
N GLY A 271 -40.53 27.60 -8.46
CA GLY A 271 -41.26 27.76 -9.73
C GLY A 271 -41.46 29.21 -10.12
#